data_AF-A0A9P5NKP2-F1
#
_entry.id   AF-A0A9P5NKP2-F1
#
_cell.length_a   1.000
_cell.length_b   1.000
_cell.length_c   1.000
_cell.angle_alpha   90.00
_cell.angle_beta   90.00
_cell.angle_gamma   90.00
#
_symmetry.space_group_name_H-M   'P 1'
#
loop_
_entity.id
_entity.type
_entity.pdbx_description
1 polymer ?
#
loop_
_entity_poly.entity_id
_entity_poly.type
_entity_poly.pdbx_seq_one_letter_code
_entity_poly.pdbx_strand_id
1 'polypeptide(L)'
;MDHILNADIFDYILGGCSKSSLLNVSLVSSHLRLFAMPHLLRTVSLDRNPEQIIGFLEFIINNSHRNIDNEIIDPGRYVLAFEIPCHSTAVGIQDDDDHYHFVPAIPGPYTISAWAHLLTLRSLVIQAEIESICLHFPDFAATLLARPQLTDIDLWWIGSGSTASNLFGQVMHMKAGTIRLRKVKYYVEGGINKLALHKGEGFGSVLFCFQKIPGRG
;
A
#
# COMPACT_ATOMS: atom_id res chain seq x y z
N MET A 1 -7.34 -44.55 4.46
CA MET A 1 -8.16 -43.94 3.38
C MET A 1 -8.05 -42.45 3.61
N ASP A 2 -7.18 -41.79 2.86
CA ASP A 2 -7.00 -40.35 2.97
C ASP A 2 -8.17 -39.68 2.27
N HIS A 3 -9.04 -39.03 3.05
CA HIS A 3 -10.08 -38.18 2.52
C HIS A 3 -9.41 -36.91 2.01
N ILE A 4 -8.97 -36.94 0.74
CA ILE A 4 -8.51 -35.74 0.03
C ILE A 4 -9.76 -34.87 -0.16
N LEU A 5 -9.91 -33.88 0.70
CA LEU A 5 -10.92 -32.84 0.54
C LEU A 5 -10.63 -32.13 -0.79
N ASN A 6 -11.63 -32.02 -1.65
CA ASN A 6 -11.49 -31.33 -2.94
C ASN A 6 -11.01 -29.88 -2.69
N ALA A 7 -9.94 -29.48 -3.37
CA ALA A 7 -9.32 -28.17 -3.21
C ALA A 7 -10.29 -27.01 -3.45
N ASP A 8 -11.25 -27.14 -4.36
CA ASP A 8 -12.28 -26.13 -4.65
C ASP A 8 -13.27 -26.00 -3.49
N ILE A 9 -13.67 -27.13 -2.90
CA ILE A 9 -14.53 -27.13 -1.71
C ILE A 9 -13.80 -26.50 -0.53
N PHE A 10 -12.51 -26.83 -0.38
CA PHE A 10 -11.69 -26.27 0.69
C PHE A 10 -11.50 -24.75 0.52
N ASP A 11 -11.19 -24.28 -0.69
CA ASP A 11 -11.07 -22.86 -1.01
C ASP A 11 -12.38 -22.10 -0.75
N TYR A 12 -13.52 -22.69 -1.13
CA TYR A 12 -14.84 -22.14 -0.83
C TYR A 12 -15.10 -22.01 0.67
N ILE A 13 -14.75 -23.01 1.47
CA ILE A 13 -14.87 -22.96 2.93
C ILE A 13 -14.01 -21.84 3.50
N LEU A 14 -12.74 -21.75 3.08
CA LEU A 14 -11.82 -20.72 3.55
C LEU A 14 -12.28 -19.31 3.18
N GLY A 15 -12.86 -19.12 1.99
CA GLY A 15 -13.44 -17.85 1.57
C GLY A 15 -14.58 -17.36 2.47
N GLY A 16 -15.26 -18.27 3.18
CA GLY A 16 -16.29 -17.95 4.16
C GLY A 16 -15.78 -17.78 5.60
N CYS A 17 -14.50 -18.07 5.87
CA CYS A 17 -13.93 -17.96 7.21
C CYS A 17 -13.56 -16.52 7.58
N SER A 18 -13.60 -16.22 8.89
CA SER A 18 -13.04 -14.98 9.41
C SER A 18 -11.51 -14.99 9.33
N LYS A 19 -10.87 -13.80 9.36
CA LYS A 19 -9.40 -13.68 9.39
C LYS A 19 -8.79 -14.44 10.57
N SER A 20 -9.41 -14.43 11.76
CA SER A 20 -8.91 -15.17 12.93
C SER A 20 -8.96 -16.68 12.72
N SER A 21 -10.03 -17.21 12.14
CA SER A 21 -10.13 -18.62 11.79
C SER A 21 -9.09 -19.01 10.73
N LEU A 22 -8.90 -18.18 9.70
CA LEU A 22 -7.89 -18.39 8.67
C LEU A 22 -6.47 -18.38 9.23
N LEU A 23 -6.17 -17.47 10.17
CA LEU A 23 -4.89 -17.45 10.88
C LEU A 23 -4.68 -18.75 11.64
N ASN A 24 -5.67 -19.21 12.42
CA ASN A 24 -5.58 -20.47 13.15
C ASN A 24 -5.35 -21.66 12.20
N VAL A 25 -6.08 -21.73 11.09
CA VAL A 25 -5.90 -22.77 10.05
C VAL A 25 -4.48 -22.73 9.46
N SER A 26 -3.95 -21.53 9.21
CA SER A 26 -2.61 -21.34 8.66
C SER A 26 -1.47 -21.82 9.58
N LEU A 27 -1.74 -21.94 10.89
CA LEU A 27 -0.77 -22.41 11.87
C LEU A 27 -0.75 -23.95 12.00
N VAL A 28 -1.76 -24.65 11.48
CA VAL A 28 -1.88 -26.11 11.62
C VAL A 28 -0.86 -26.84 10.74
N SER A 29 -0.64 -26.39 9.50
CA SER A 29 0.36 -26.97 8.60
C SER A 29 0.78 -25.99 7.49
N SER A 30 1.94 -26.24 6.87
CA SER A 30 2.40 -25.48 5.70
C SER A 30 1.42 -25.53 4.54
N HIS A 31 0.79 -26.70 4.33
CA HIS A 31 -0.23 -26.90 3.30
C HIS A 31 -1.46 -26.01 3.55
N LEU A 32 -1.99 -26.02 4.78
CA LEU A 32 -3.14 -25.19 5.14
C LEU A 32 -2.79 -23.69 5.10
N ARG A 33 -1.55 -23.33 5.43
CA ARG A 33 -1.04 -21.97 5.24
C ARG A 33 -1.12 -21.53 3.79
N LEU A 34 -0.70 -22.36 2.84
CA LEU A 34 -0.77 -22.04 1.41
C LEU A 34 -2.19 -21.71 0.95
N PHE A 35 -3.17 -22.48 1.40
CA PHE A 35 -4.58 -22.25 1.06
C PHE A 35 -5.19 -21.05 1.79
N ALA A 36 -4.77 -20.78 3.03
CA ALA A 36 -5.29 -19.65 3.80
C ALA A 36 -4.71 -18.28 3.36
N MET A 37 -3.46 -18.24 2.87
CA MET A 37 -2.76 -17.02 2.49
C MET A 37 -3.52 -16.13 1.48
N PRO A 38 -4.07 -16.65 0.36
CA PRO A 38 -4.89 -15.87 -0.57
C PRO A 38 -6.01 -15.10 0.13
N HIS A 39 -6.69 -15.73 1.09
CA HIS A 39 -7.83 -15.16 1.79
C HIS A 39 -7.41 -14.17 2.88
N LEU A 40 -6.28 -14.42 3.54
CA LEU A 40 -5.70 -13.52 4.55
C LEU A 40 -5.16 -12.22 3.96
N LEU A 41 -4.49 -12.33 2.80
CA LEU A 41 -3.69 -11.24 2.22
C LEU A 41 -4.41 -10.44 1.14
N ARG A 42 -5.57 -10.89 0.65
CA ARG A 42 -6.32 -10.21 -0.42
C ARG A 42 -6.54 -8.72 -0.17
N THR A 43 -6.92 -8.40 1.06
CA THR A 43 -7.18 -7.04 1.52
C THR A 43 -6.55 -6.85 2.88
N VAL A 44 -5.45 -6.08 2.89
CA VAL A 44 -4.66 -5.80 4.07
C VAL A 44 -5.00 -4.40 4.56
N SER A 45 -5.50 -4.32 5.78
CA SER A 45 -5.65 -3.09 6.55
C SER A 45 -5.00 -3.38 7.88
N LEU A 46 -3.97 -2.60 8.21
CA LEU A 46 -3.23 -2.74 9.47
C LEU A 46 -3.71 -1.67 10.44
N ASP A 47 -3.49 -1.87 11.74
CA ASP A 47 -3.83 -0.84 12.72
C ASP A 47 -2.83 0.32 12.63
N ARG A 48 -3.09 1.39 13.42
CA ARG A 48 -2.23 2.59 13.49
C ARG A 48 -0.90 2.35 14.21
N ASN A 49 -0.20 1.27 13.86
CA ASN A 49 1.09 0.88 14.43
C ASN A 49 2.13 0.74 13.31
N PRO A 50 3.18 1.58 13.28
CA PRO A 50 4.29 1.47 12.33
C PRO A 50 4.96 0.10 12.31
N GLU A 51 5.10 -0.56 13.47
CA GLU A 51 5.75 -1.86 13.58
C GLU A 51 4.98 -2.95 12.82
N GLN A 52 3.64 -2.87 12.80
CA GLN A 52 2.83 -3.82 12.04
C GLN A 52 3.01 -3.65 10.53
N ILE A 53 3.12 -2.41 10.05
CA ILE A 53 3.39 -2.13 8.63
C ILE A 53 4.77 -2.64 8.26
N ILE A 54 5.79 -2.32 9.05
CA ILE A 54 7.16 -2.76 8.81
C ILE A 54 7.20 -4.29 8.82
N GLY A 55 6.66 -4.93 9.86
CA GLY A 55 6.62 -6.39 9.98
C GLY A 55 5.85 -7.05 8.83
N PHE A 56 4.78 -6.43 8.34
CA PHE A 56 4.08 -6.89 7.14
C PHE A 56 4.94 -6.79 5.88
N LEU A 57 5.59 -5.64 5.65
CA LEU A 57 6.46 -5.43 4.49
C LEU A 57 7.69 -6.35 4.53
N GLU A 58 8.28 -6.56 5.70
CA GLU A 58 9.34 -7.55 5.94
C GLU A 58 8.85 -8.96 5.67
N PHE A 59 7.64 -9.31 6.12
CA PHE A 59 7.03 -10.59 5.80
C PHE A 59 6.92 -10.79 4.27
N ILE A 60 6.49 -9.79 3.52
CA ILE A 60 6.44 -9.86 2.05
C ILE A 60 7.84 -10.09 1.48
N ILE A 61 8.83 -9.29 1.86
CA ILE A 61 10.21 -9.40 1.34
C ILE A 61 10.79 -10.78 1.66
N ASN A 62 10.73 -11.20 2.93
CA ASN A 62 11.38 -12.42 3.43
C ASN A 62 10.80 -13.70 2.83
N ASN A 63 9.54 -13.66 2.38
CA ASN A 63 8.88 -14.81 1.78
C ASN A 63 8.88 -14.76 0.24
N SER A 64 9.14 -13.61 -0.39
CA SER A 64 9.17 -13.47 -1.85
C SER A 64 10.44 -14.02 -2.53
N HIS A 65 11.49 -14.37 -1.79
CA HIS A 65 12.83 -14.70 -2.35
C HIS A 65 13.38 -16.11 -2.05
N ARG A 66 12.63 -17.01 -1.40
CA ARG A 66 13.18 -18.33 -1.00
C ARG A 66 13.02 -19.37 -2.10
N ASN A 67 14.13 -19.72 -2.77
CA ASN A 67 14.16 -20.61 -3.94
C ASN A 67 15.19 -21.76 -3.84
N ILE A 68 15.50 -22.27 -2.65
CA ILE A 68 16.57 -23.29 -2.53
C ILE A 68 16.05 -24.67 -2.10
N ASP A 69 14.97 -24.82 -1.32
CA ASP A 69 14.52 -26.18 -0.97
C ASP A 69 13.04 -26.42 -0.65
N ASN A 70 12.12 -25.44 -0.56
CA ASN A 70 10.70 -25.72 -0.25
C ASN A 70 9.78 -24.54 -0.64
N GLU A 71 8.78 -24.82 -1.48
CA GLU A 71 7.58 -24.05 -1.84
C GLU A 71 7.69 -22.50 -1.78
N ILE A 72 7.90 -21.87 -2.94
CA ILE A 72 7.80 -20.41 -3.09
C ILE A 72 6.36 -19.98 -2.76
N ILE A 73 6.18 -19.40 -1.58
CA ILE A 73 5.01 -18.57 -1.29
C ILE A 73 5.44 -17.16 -1.64
N ASP A 74 5.07 -16.66 -2.82
CA ASP A 74 5.14 -15.22 -3.09
C ASP A 74 3.87 -14.61 -2.49
N PRO A 75 3.89 -14.12 -1.22
CA PRO A 75 2.70 -13.58 -0.60
C PRO A 75 2.25 -12.29 -1.26
N GLY A 76 3.18 -11.57 -1.93
CA GLY A 76 2.91 -10.32 -2.61
C GLY A 76 1.87 -10.48 -3.72
N ARG A 77 1.87 -11.65 -4.39
CA ARG A 77 0.89 -12.01 -5.43
C ARG A 77 -0.57 -12.10 -4.95
N TYR A 78 -0.78 -12.20 -3.64
CA TYR A 78 -2.12 -12.29 -3.07
C TYR A 78 -2.66 -10.94 -2.65
N VAL A 79 -1.80 -9.93 -2.49
CA VAL A 79 -2.21 -8.60 -2.05
C VAL A 79 -2.83 -7.85 -3.22
N LEU A 80 -4.14 -7.63 -3.15
CA LEU A 80 -4.89 -6.85 -4.14
C LEU A 80 -5.21 -5.44 -3.65
N ALA A 81 -5.44 -5.28 -2.35
CA ALA A 81 -5.68 -4.00 -1.71
C ALA A 81 -4.85 -3.86 -0.44
N PHE A 82 -4.24 -2.70 -0.26
CA PHE A 82 -3.48 -2.37 0.93
C PHE A 82 -3.87 -0.98 1.44
N GLU A 83 -4.12 -0.87 2.74
CA GLU A 83 -4.42 0.38 3.43
C GLU A 83 -3.38 0.64 4.52
N ILE A 84 -2.78 1.82 4.45
CA ILE A 84 -1.85 2.38 5.44
C ILE A 84 -2.59 3.51 6.16
N PRO A 85 -3.04 3.33 7.41
CA PRO A 85 -3.81 4.35 8.11
C PRO A 85 -2.94 5.50 8.63
N CYS A 86 -3.58 6.58 9.07
CA CYS A 86 -2.89 7.75 9.61
C CYS A 86 -2.11 7.43 10.89
N HIS A 87 -1.01 8.16 11.10
CA HIS A 87 -0.08 7.99 12.22
C HIS A 87 0.69 6.66 12.24
N SER A 88 0.35 5.70 11.38
CA SER A 88 1.12 4.45 11.21
C SER A 88 2.45 4.67 10.49
N THR A 89 2.65 5.86 9.94
CA THR A 89 3.83 6.18 9.15
C THR A 89 4.73 7.19 9.83
N ALA A 90 4.41 7.62 11.05
CA ALA A 90 5.16 8.67 11.74
C ALA A 90 5.31 8.40 13.23
N VAL A 91 6.49 8.69 13.77
CA VAL A 91 6.74 8.73 15.22
C VAL A 91 6.72 10.18 15.64
N GLY A 92 5.98 10.49 16.71
CA GLY A 92 6.07 11.78 17.36
C GLY A 92 7.42 11.88 18.07
N ILE A 93 8.26 12.81 17.63
CA ILE A 93 9.49 13.18 18.31
C ILE A 93 9.24 14.53 18.98
N GLN A 94 9.49 14.58 20.27
CA GLN A 94 9.48 15.82 21.03
C GLN A 94 10.87 16.43 20.91
N ASP A 95 10.96 17.67 20.43
CA ASP A 95 12.22 18.40 20.41
C ASP A 95 12.58 18.95 21.80
N ASP A 96 13.79 19.51 21.91
CA ASP A 96 14.30 20.10 23.17
C ASP A 96 13.46 21.30 23.65
N ASP A 97 12.61 21.87 22.77
CA ASP A 97 11.73 23.00 23.03
C ASP A 97 10.28 22.56 23.33
N ASP A 98 10.04 21.27 23.61
CA ASP A 98 8.73 20.69 23.92
C ASP A 98 7.73 20.67 22.76
N HIS A 99 8.19 20.92 21.52
CA HIS A 99 7.36 20.81 20.33
C HIS A 99 7.36 19.37 19.79
N TYR A 100 6.16 18.87 19.48
CA TYR A 100 5.99 17.56 18.86
C TYR A 100 6.05 17.69 17.34
N HIS A 101 7.07 17.08 16.74
CA HIS A 101 7.18 16.91 15.30
C HIS A 101 6.99 15.45 14.92
N PHE A 102 6.20 15.19 13.88
CA PHE A 102 6.00 13.84 13.37
C PHE A 102 7.04 13.54 12.30
N VAL A 103 7.93 12.60 12.57
CA VAL A 103 8.95 12.14 11.60
C VAL A 103 8.49 10.82 10.99
N PRO A 104 8.68 10.59 9.68
CA PRO A 104 8.33 9.31 9.07
C PRO A 104 8.96 8.11 9.82
N ALA A 105 8.11 7.26 10.39
CA ALA A 105 8.48 6.00 11.04
C ALA A 105 8.84 4.90 10.01
N ILE A 106 8.48 5.11 8.75
CA ILE A 106 8.68 4.14 7.69
C ILE A 106 10.16 4.19 7.25
N PRO A 107 10.93 3.09 7.40
CA PRO A 107 12.25 2.99 6.81
C PRO A 107 12.09 2.89 5.28
N GLY A 108 12.26 4.01 4.58
CA GLY A 108 11.84 4.06 3.17
C GLY A 108 12.63 3.21 2.18
N PRO A 109 13.92 2.87 2.36
CA PRO A 109 14.58 1.90 1.47
C PRO A 109 13.93 0.52 1.53
N TYR A 110 13.58 0.05 2.74
CA TYR A 110 12.90 -1.23 2.95
C TYR A 110 11.49 -1.22 2.37
N THR A 111 10.81 -0.09 2.48
CA THR A 111 9.44 0.07 2.01
C THR A 111 9.37 0.08 0.49
N ILE A 112 10.30 0.77 -0.18
CA ILE A 112 10.47 0.73 -1.64
C ILE A 112 10.72 -0.70 -2.14
N SER A 113 11.59 -1.45 -1.46
CA SER A 113 11.86 -2.85 -1.79
C SER A 113 10.61 -3.72 -1.64
N ALA A 114 9.86 -3.57 -0.56
CA ALA A 114 8.61 -4.31 -0.36
C ALA A 114 7.55 -3.98 -1.43
N TRP A 115 7.43 -2.71 -1.83
CA TRP A 115 6.53 -2.32 -2.93
C TRP A 115 6.85 -3.05 -4.23
N ALA A 116 8.13 -3.36 -4.47
CA ALA A 116 8.56 -4.12 -5.64
C ALA A 116 7.91 -5.51 -5.72
N HIS A 117 7.59 -6.11 -4.56
CA HIS A 117 6.99 -7.43 -4.43
C HIS A 117 5.45 -7.44 -4.51
N LEU A 118 4.80 -6.30 -4.32
CA LEU A 118 3.33 -6.17 -4.40
C LEU A 118 2.86 -6.00 -5.86
N LEU A 119 3.23 -6.94 -6.74
CA LEU A 119 2.99 -6.84 -8.19
C LEU A 119 1.51 -6.92 -8.59
N THR A 120 0.68 -7.57 -7.76
CA THR A 120 -0.76 -7.72 -7.97
C THR A 120 -1.58 -6.62 -7.31
N LEU A 121 -0.94 -5.66 -6.66
CA LEU A 121 -1.62 -4.55 -5.99
C LEU A 121 -2.46 -3.76 -6.99
N ARG A 122 -3.76 -3.66 -6.71
CA ARG A 122 -4.76 -2.95 -7.54
C ARG A 122 -5.24 -1.66 -6.89
N SER A 123 -5.38 -1.68 -5.57
CA SER A 123 -5.86 -0.55 -4.79
C SER A 123 -4.90 -0.24 -3.65
N LEU A 124 -4.52 1.02 -3.50
CA LEU A 124 -3.71 1.49 -2.39
C LEU A 124 -4.36 2.69 -1.73
N VAL A 125 -4.49 2.64 -0.41
CA VAL A 125 -4.91 3.78 0.41
C VAL A 125 -3.77 4.13 1.35
N ILE A 126 -3.30 5.37 1.31
CA ILE A 126 -2.29 5.88 2.24
C ILE A 126 -2.86 7.12 2.91
N GLN A 127 -3.15 6.97 4.20
CA GLN A 127 -3.69 8.01 5.06
C GLN A 127 -2.57 8.79 5.78
N ALA A 128 -1.45 9.07 5.11
CA ALA A 128 -0.24 9.63 5.71
C ALA A 128 0.19 10.93 5.02
N GLU A 129 1.09 11.70 5.63
CA GLU A 129 1.70 12.88 4.99
C GLU A 129 2.58 12.47 3.80
N ILE A 130 1.98 12.39 2.61
CA ILE A 130 2.69 11.97 1.38
C ILE A 130 3.79 12.94 1.02
N GLU A 131 3.62 14.24 1.28
CA GLU A 131 4.69 15.24 1.09
C GLU A 131 5.95 14.84 1.86
N SER A 132 5.80 14.45 3.13
CA SER A 132 6.91 14.01 3.97
C SER A 132 7.55 12.72 3.43
N ILE A 133 6.75 11.74 3.00
CA ILE A 133 7.26 10.50 2.38
C ILE A 133 8.07 10.83 1.12
N CYS A 134 7.55 11.67 0.24
CA CYS A 134 8.21 12.05 -1.01
C CYS A 134 9.48 12.89 -0.79
N LEU A 135 9.53 13.71 0.26
CA LEU A 135 10.74 14.45 0.63
C LEU A 135 11.87 13.52 1.07
N HIS A 136 11.56 12.48 1.85
CA HIS A 136 12.56 11.52 2.32
C HIS A 136 12.87 10.43 1.27
N PHE A 137 11.89 10.10 0.42
CA PHE A 137 11.95 9.02 -0.56
C PHE A 137 11.47 9.49 -1.94
N PRO A 138 12.33 10.19 -2.72
CA PRO A 138 11.94 10.76 -4.00
C PRO A 138 11.43 9.74 -5.03
N ASP A 139 11.95 8.50 -4.98
CA ASP A 139 11.55 7.40 -5.87
C ASP A 139 10.21 6.75 -5.49
N PHE A 140 9.58 7.18 -4.41
CA PHE A 140 8.33 6.60 -3.91
C PHE A 140 7.22 6.64 -4.98
N ALA A 141 7.00 7.81 -5.59
CA ALA A 141 5.98 7.98 -6.64
C ALA A 141 6.28 7.09 -7.86
N ALA A 142 7.54 7.03 -8.29
CA ALA A 142 7.98 6.22 -9.43
C ALA A 142 7.78 4.72 -9.19
N THR A 143 8.15 4.25 -8.00
CA THR A 143 8.02 2.86 -7.56
C THR A 143 6.56 2.43 -7.48
N LEU A 144 5.72 3.27 -6.86
CA LEU A 144 4.31 3.02 -6.71
C LEU A 144 3.59 3.00 -8.07
N LEU A 145 3.83 4.00 -8.92
CA LEU A 145 3.20 4.08 -10.24
C LEU A 145 3.76 3.05 -11.24
N ALA A 146 4.88 2.40 -10.93
CA ALA A 146 5.38 1.26 -11.71
C ALA A 146 4.58 -0.03 -11.48
N ARG A 147 3.63 -0.07 -10.52
CA ARG A 147 2.85 -1.28 -10.25
C ARG A 147 1.93 -1.60 -11.45
N PRO A 148 2.08 -2.78 -12.09
CA PRO A 148 1.43 -3.06 -13.37
C PRO A 148 -0.08 -3.25 -13.26
N GLN A 149 -0.59 -3.62 -12.08
CA GLN A 149 -2.02 -3.84 -11.85
C GLN A 149 -2.71 -2.72 -11.07
N LEU A 150 -1.99 -1.66 -10.72
CA LEU A 150 -2.52 -0.60 -9.88
C LEU A 150 -3.54 0.23 -10.67
N THR A 151 -4.79 0.20 -10.21
CA THR A 151 -5.93 0.90 -10.82
C THR A 151 -6.46 2.03 -9.95
N ASP A 152 -6.26 1.95 -8.64
CA ASP A 152 -6.85 2.89 -7.68
C ASP A 152 -5.81 3.32 -6.65
N ILE A 153 -5.66 4.62 -6.44
CA ILE A 153 -4.86 5.18 -5.35
C ILE A 153 -5.67 6.23 -4.61
N ASP A 154 -5.64 6.15 -3.28
CA ASP A 154 -6.13 7.19 -2.39
C ASP A 154 -4.98 7.72 -1.53
N LEU A 155 -4.59 8.97 -1.78
CA LEU A 155 -3.49 9.66 -1.11
C LEU A 155 -4.07 10.77 -0.25
N TRP A 156 -4.10 10.53 1.05
CA TRP A 156 -4.49 11.56 1.98
C TRP A 156 -3.30 12.47 2.16
N TRP A 157 -3.51 13.78 2.18
CA TRP A 157 -2.48 14.74 2.59
C TRP A 157 -1.26 14.71 1.68
N ILE A 158 -1.47 14.99 0.39
CA ILE A 158 -0.39 15.25 -0.56
C ILE A 158 0.39 16.54 -0.26
N GLY A 159 -0.01 17.26 0.81
CA GLY A 159 0.54 18.54 1.22
C GLY A 159 0.03 19.71 0.36
N SER A 160 0.22 20.92 0.86
CA SER A 160 0.18 22.14 0.04
C SER A 160 1.54 22.44 -0.62
N GLY A 161 2.55 21.62 -0.31
CA GLY A 161 3.87 21.66 -0.94
C GLY A 161 3.83 21.16 -2.37
N SER A 162 4.80 21.59 -3.17
CA SER A 162 4.88 21.21 -4.57
C SER A 162 5.55 19.84 -4.77
N THR A 163 6.20 19.25 -3.77
CA THR A 163 7.12 18.13 -3.98
C THR A 163 6.42 16.85 -4.40
N ALA A 164 5.52 16.32 -3.55
CA ALA A 164 4.80 15.09 -3.85
C ALA A 164 3.92 15.29 -5.09
N SER A 165 3.19 16.40 -5.16
CA SER A 165 2.37 16.71 -6.34
C SER A 165 3.20 16.77 -7.62
N ASN A 166 4.40 17.37 -7.60
CA ASN A 166 5.30 17.44 -8.76
C ASN A 166 5.83 16.05 -9.12
N LEU A 167 6.32 15.28 -8.16
CA LEU A 167 6.88 13.95 -8.41
C LEU A 167 5.85 13.00 -9.01
N PHE A 168 4.64 12.95 -8.43
CA PHE A 168 3.55 12.17 -9.02
C PHE A 168 3.16 12.68 -10.41
N GLY A 169 3.11 14.01 -10.62
CA GLY A 169 2.78 14.61 -11.91
C GLY A 169 3.80 14.25 -12.99
N GLN A 170 5.09 14.42 -12.67
CA GLN A 170 6.21 14.10 -13.56
C GLN A 170 6.22 12.61 -13.95
N VAL A 171 6.08 11.70 -12.97
CA VAL A 171 6.07 10.25 -13.26
C VAL A 171 4.88 9.87 -14.13
N MET A 172 3.70 10.44 -13.86
CA MET A 172 2.51 10.20 -14.67
C MET A 172 2.67 10.70 -16.10
N HIS A 173 3.21 11.90 -16.29
CA HIS A 173 3.50 12.45 -17.62
C HIS A 173 4.52 11.57 -18.37
N MET A 174 5.61 11.17 -17.72
CA MET A 174 6.64 10.31 -18.31
C MET A 174 6.11 8.92 -18.72
N LYS A 175 5.11 8.41 -18.01
CA LYS A 175 4.54 7.08 -18.21
C LYS A 175 3.13 7.12 -18.83
N ALA A 176 2.76 8.23 -19.45
CA ALA A 176 1.46 8.40 -20.07
C ALA A 176 1.16 7.24 -21.04
N GLY A 177 -0.02 6.62 -20.90
CA GLY A 177 -0.43 5.46 -21.71
C GLY A 177 0.08 4.10 -21.25
N THR A 178 1.01 4.02 -20.29
CA THR A 178 1.49 2.75 -19.71
C THR A 178 0.86 2.45 -18.34
N ILE A 179 0.47 3.50 -17.60
CA ILE A 179 -0.15 3.38 -16.29
C ILE A 179 -1.62 2.95 -16.44
N ARG A 180 -2.06 1.98 -15.62
CA ARG A 180 -3.44 1.45 -15.62
C ARG A 180 -4.38 2.13 -14.64
N LEU A 181 -3.95 3.22 -14.02
CA LEU A 181 -4.74 3.98 -13.07
C LEU A 181 -6.04 4.45 -13.70
N ARG A 182 -7.13 4.22 -12.96
CA ARG A 182 -8.49 4.62 -13.29
C ARG A 182 -8.99 5.68 -12.33
N LYS A 183 -8.51 5.65 -11.09
CA LYS A 183 -8.93 6.55 -10.03
C LYS A 183 -7.74 7.02 -9.23
N VAL A 184 -7.65 8.33 -9.04
CA VAL A 184 -6.80 8.89 -7.99
C VAL A 184 -7.59 9.86 -7.14
N LYS A 185 -7.56 9.61 -5.83
CA LYS A 185 -8.17 10.48 -4.83
C LYS A 185 -7.06 11.19 -4.06
N TYR A 186 -7.21 12.50 -3.93
CA TYR A 186 -6.30 13.34 -3.17
C TYR A 186 -7.07 14.16 -2.14
N TYR A 187 -6.45 14.32 -0.98
CA TYR A 187 -6.88 15.25 0.04
C TYR A 187 -5.86 16.38 0.13
N VAL A 188 -6.32 17.61 -0.12
CA VAL A 188 -5.46 18.79 -0.24
C VAL A 188 -5.89 19.83 0.78
N GLU A 189 -4.91 20.39 1.48
CA GLU A 189 -5.10 21.57 2.32
C GLU A 189 -4.94 22.84 1.46
N GLY A 190 -5.93 23.73 1.48
CA GLY A 190 -5.86 25.00 0.76
C GLY A 190 -6.34 25.01 -0.71
N GLY A 191 -6.91 23.90 -1.20
CA GLY A 191 -7.61 23.85 -2.50
C GLY A 191 -6.77 23.34 -3.68
N ILE A 192 -7.46 22.96 -4.78
CA ILE A 192 -6.91 22.23 -5.94
C ILE A 192 -5.86 23.03 -6.73
N ASN A 193 -5.94 24.37 -6.70
CA ASN A 193 -5.12 25.26 -7.54
C ASN A 193 -3.62 25.22 -7.24
N LYS A 194 -3.19 24.56 -6.15
CA LYS A 194 -1.79 24.38 -5.78
C LYS A 194 -1.19 23.05 -6.23
N LEU A 195 -2.00 22.14 -6.75
CA LEU A 195 -1.51 20.86 -7.24
C LEU A 195 -0.94 21.02 -8.66
N ALA A 196 0.33 20.68 -8.81
CA ALA A 196 0.93 20.45 -10.13
C ALA A 196 0.32 19.23 -10.83
N LEU A 197 -0.40 18.37 -10.10
CA LEU A 197 -1.08 17.22 -10.65
C LEU A 197 -2.49 17.63 -11.10
N HIS A 198 -2.61 18.09 -12.34
CA HIS A 198 -3.84 18.63 -12.91
C HIS A 198 -4.35 17.81 -14.09
N LYS A 199 -5.67 17.86 -14.29
CA LYS A 199 -6.38 17.16 -15.36
C LYS A 199 -6.02 17.79 -16.71
N GLY A 200 -5.01 17.26 -17.39
CA GLY A 200 -4.61 17.75 -18.71
C GLY A 200 -3.43 17.03 -19.36
N GLU A 201 -2.52 16.46 -18.58
CA GLU A 201 -1.23 15.95 -19.06
C GLU A 201 -1.18 14.41 -19.23
N GLY A 202 -2.01 13.85 -20.12
CA GLY A 202 -2.02 12.39 -20.40
C GLY A 202 -2.92 11.55 -19.48
N PHE A 203 -3.76 12.21 -18.67
CA PHE A 203 -4.65 11.59 -17.69
C PHE A 203 -6.08 11.28 -18.22
N GLY A 204 -6.25 11.15 -19.54
CA GLY A 204 -7.56 11.20 -20.22
C GLY A 204 -8.65 10.24 -19.70
N SER A 205 -8.29 9.15 -19.01
CA SER A 205 -9.22 8.17 -18.42
C SER A 205 -9.25 8.15 -16.89
N VAL A 206 -8.46 8.99 -16.21
CA VAL A 206 -8.31 8.96 -14.75
C VAL A 206 -9.36 9.85 -14.08
N LEU A 207 -10.16 9.24 -13.20
CA LEU A 207 -11.08 9.94 -12.32
C LEU A 207 -10.29 10.58 -11.18
N PHE A 208 -10.31 11.91 -11.15
CA PHE A 208 -9.78 12.69 -10.04
C PHE A 208 -10.88 13.01 -9.05
N CYS A 209 -10.71 12.53 -7.81
CA CYS A 209 -11.56 12.89 -6.70
C CYS A 209 -10.78 13.80 -5.75
N PHE A 210 -11.25 15.02 -5.59
CA PHE A 210 -10.67 15.96 -4.64
C PHE A 210 -11.61 16.12 -3.46
N GLN A 211 -11.09 15.94 -2.26
CA GLN A 211 -11.85 16.19 -1.04
C GLN A 211 -11.11 17.22 -0.21
N LYS A 212 -11.78 18.36 0.04
CA LYS A 212 -11.27 19.35 1.00
C LYS A 212 -11.29 18.72 2.38
N ILE A 213 -10.15 18.77 3.08
CA ILE A 213 -10.08 18.33 4.47
C ILE A 213 -10.97 19.30 5.28
N PRO A 214 -11.99 18.81 6.03
CA PRO A 214 -12.73 19.67 6.94
C PRO A 214 -11.73 20.24 7.94
N GLY A 215 -11.72 21.58 8.09
CA GLY A 215 -10.68 22.28 8.84
C GLY A 215 -10.47 21.64 10.22
N ARG A 216 -9.21 21.37 10.57
CA ARG A 216 -8.82 21.17 11.96
C ARG A 216 -9.14 22.47 12.68
N GLY A 217 -10.19 22.46 13.51
CA GLY A 217 -10.52 23.52 14.44
C GLY A 217 -9.55 23.54 15.60
#